data_AF-A0A7S0W9B2-F1
#
_entry.id   AF-A0A7S0W9B2-F1
#
_cell.length_a   1.000
_cell.length_b   1.000
_cell.length_c   1.000
_cell.angle_alpha   90.00
_cell.angle_beta   90.00
_cell.angle_gamma   90.00
#
_symmetry.space_group_name_H-M   'P 1'
#
loop_
_entity.id
_entity.type
_entity.pdbx_description
1 polymer ?
#
loop_
_entity_poly.entity_id
_entity_poly.type
_entity_poly.pdbx_seq_one_letter_code
_entity_poly.pdbx_strand_id
1 'polypeptide(L)'
;YTDGGRVEVGALKPAPVAVNYLALPHTYALDGYDYVLTDRVVTPPEMHASCFVERFVFLPGPCYMVNDYRQSALEQVMRPPLDVSEAAALGVPHRHDGRVVLANFNHLQKLGPETFDLWV
;
A
#
# COMPACT_ATOMS: atom_id res chain seq x y z
N TYR A 1 5.85 4.89 -11.40
CA TYR A 1 6.66 3.75 -11.87
C TYR A 1 7.18 3.03 -10.65
N THR A 2 6.82 1.75 -10.48
CA THR A 2 7.41 0.87 -9.46
C THR A 2 8.56 0.14 -10.12
N ASP A 3 9.75 0.17 -9.49
CA ASP A 3 10.95 -0.39 -10.09
C ASP A 3 10.78 -1.86 -10.47
N GLY A 4 11.28 -2.24 -11.64
CA GLY A 4 11.15 -3.59 -12.19
C GLY A 4 9.75 -3.99 -12.69
N GLY A 5 8.79 -3.08 -12.76
CA GLY A 5 7.38 -3.39 -13.12
C GLY A 5 7.12 -3.82 -14.58
N ARG A 6 8.07 -3.60 -15.50
CA ARG A 6 8.00 -3.99 -16.93
C ARG A 6 6.70 -3.57 -17.65
N VAL A 7 6.22 -2.36 -17.36
CA VAL A 7 4.95 -1.84 -17.89
C VAL A 7 4.92 -1.71 -19.42
N GLU A 8 6.09 -1.60 -20.03
CA GLU A 8 6.31 -1.59 -21.48
C GLU A 8 5.85 -2.90 -22.15
N VAL A 9 5.87 -4.03 -21.44
CA VAL A 9 5.36 -5.29 -21.99
C VAL A 9 3.85 -5.19 -22.21
N GLY A 10 3.11 -4.57 -21.29
CA GLY A 10 1.68 -4.32 -21.46
C GLY A 10 1.40 -3.37 -22.63
N ALA A 11 2.25 -2.34 -22.83
CA ALA A 11 2.15 -1.43 -23.97
C ALA A 11 2.20 -2.13 -25.33
N LEU A 12 2.88 -3.28 -25.43
CA LEU A 12 2.93 -4.10 -26.65
C LEU A 12 1.66 -4.95 -26.88
N LYS A 13 0.67 -4.90 -25.98
CA LYS A 13 -0.59 -5.66 -26.01
C LYS A 13 -0.42 -7.16 -26.33
N PRO A 14 0.34 -7.92 -25.50
CA PRO A 14 0.50 -9.36 -25.70
C PRO A 14 -0.78 -10.16 -25.39
N ALA A 15 -1.75 -9.55 -24.71
CA ALA A 15 -3.04 -10.12 -24.38
C ALA A 15 -4.17 -9.22 -24.90
N PRO A 16 -5.35 -9.79 -25.23
CA PRO A 16 -6.50 -9.02 -25.72
C PRO A 16 -7.13 -8.12 -24.65
N VAL A 17 -6.89 -8.43 -23.36
CA VAL A 17 -7.29 -7.61 -22.22
C VAL A 17 -6.13 -7.57 -21.24
N ALA A 18 -5.70 -6.38 -20.86
CA ALA A 18 -4.68 -6.15 -19.85
C ALA A 18 -5.21 -5.24 -18.73
N VAL A 19 -4.82 -5.54 -17.50
CA VAL A 19 -5.40 -4.92 -16.30
C VAL A 19 -4.30 -4.50 -15.32
N ASN A 20 -4.35 -3.25 -14.87
CA ASN A 20 -3.52 -2.74 -13.77
C ASN A 20 -4.14 -3.12 -12.42
N TYR A 21 -3.34 -3.67 -11.51
CA TYR A 21 -3.79 -4.04 -10.18
C TYR A 21 -2.64 -4.08 -9.16
N LEU A 22 -2.86 -3.49 -7.98
CA LEU A 22 -2.00 -3.44 -6.77
C LEU A 22 -0.62 -2.78 -6.88
N ALA A 23 0.17 -3.08 -7.91
CA ALA A 23 1.61 -2.75 -7.94
C ALA A 23 1.89 -1.25 -8.03
N LEU A 24 1.01 -0.50 -8.69
CA LEU A 24 1.10 0.94 -8.80
C LEU A 24 -0.27 1.55 -8.43
N PRO A 25 -0.37 2.37 -7.38
CA PRO A 25 -1.64 2.97 -6.95
C PRO A 25 -2.02 4.20 -7.80
N HIS A 26 -1.69 4.18 -9.09
CA HIS A 26 -1.95 5.26 -10.06
C HIS A 26 -2.13 4.67 -11.46
N THR A 27 -2.61 5.49 -12.40
CA THR A 27 -2.62 5.15 -13.84
C THR A 27 -1.22 4.80 -14.35
N TYR A 28 -1.13 3.85 -15.28
CA TYR A 28 0.07 3.64 -16.09
C TYR A 28 0.17 4.66 -17.22
N ALA A 29 -0.93 5.31 -17.62
CA ALA A 29 -0.98 6.25 -18.75
C ALA A 29 -0.40 5.67 -20.05
N LEU A 30 -0.69 4.40 -20.34
CA LEU A 30 -0.23 3.66 -21.51
C LEU A 30 -1.42 3.01 -22.24
N ASP A 31 -1.41 3.04 -23.57
CA ASP A 31 -2.47 2.44 -24.41
C ASP A 31 -2.61 0.92 -24.25
N GLY A 32 -1.63 0.27 -23.61
CA GLY A 32 -1.54 -1.17 -23.40
C GLY A 32 -2.41 -1.75 -22.29
N TYR A 33 -3.05 -0.91 -21.46
CA TYR A 33 -3.85 -1.35 -20.32
C TYR A 33 -5.29 -0.88 -20.46
N ASP A 34 -6.23 -1.82 -20.45
CA ASP A 34 -7.64 -1.54 -20.73
C ASP A 34 -8.41 -1.12 -19.47
N TYR A 35 -7.99 -1.64 -18.32
CA TYR A 35 -8.69 -1.49 -17.04
C TYR A 35 -7.73 -1.33 -15.87
N VAL A 36 -8.24 -0.75 -14.79
CA VAL A 36 -7.65 -0.79 -13.44
C VAL A 36 -8.64 -1.40 -12.45
N LEU A 37 -8.19 -2.37 -11.67
CA LEU A 37 -8.97 -2.95 -10.57
C LEU A 37 -8.81 -2.09 -9.32
N THR A 38 -9.93 -1.63 -8.79
CA THR A 38 -9.95 -0.63 -7.72
C THR A 38 -11.24 -0.70 -6.89
N ASP A 39 -11.43 0.23 -5.95
CA ASP A 39 -12.64 0.42 -5.16
C ASP A 39 -13.06 1.91 -5.14
N ARG A 40 -14.25 2.17 -4.60
CA ARG A 40 -14.85 3.53 -4.58
C ARG A 40 -14.27 4.44 -3.51
N VAL A 41 -13.50 3.91 -2.55
CA VAL A 41 -12.89 4.67 -1.46
C VAL A 41 -11.56 5.24 -1.93
N VAL A 42 -10.69 4.39 -2.50
CA VAL A 42 -9.36 4.78 -2.97
C VAL A 42 -9.43 5.50 -4.31
N THR A 43 -10.34 5.08 -5.20
CA THR A 43 -10.59 5.80 -6.45
C THR A 43 -12.07 6.16 -6.61
N PRO A 44 -12.52 7.28 -6.01
CA PRO A 44 -13.87 7.78 -6.27
C PRO A 44 -14.11 7.96 -7.78
N PRO A 45 -15.30 7.61 -8.30
CA PRO A 45 -15.59 7.60 -9.75
C PRO A 45 -15.28 8.92 -10.46
N GLU A 46 -15.46 10.05 -9.78
CA GLU A 46 -15.18 11.40 -10.27
C GLU A 46 -13.72 11.63 -10.65
N MET A 47 -12.77 10.89 -10.08
CA MET A 47 -11.35 11.04 -10.40
C MET A 47 -10.97 10.42 -11.75
N HIS A 48 -11.85 9.61 -12.36
CA HIS A 48 -11.54 8.92 -13.61
C HIS A 48 -11.13 9.91 -14.70
N ALA A 49 -11.95 10.95 -14.93
CA ALA A 49 -11.75 11.88 -16.03
C ALA A 49 -10.46 12.72 -15.92
N SER A 50 -9.98 12.96 -14.69
CA SER A 50 -8.80 13.80 -14.45
C SER A 50 -7.52 13.02 -14.21
N CYS A 51 -7.60 11.76 -13.76
CA CYS A 51 -6.45 11.04 -13.23
C CYS A 51 -6.15 9.69 -13.90
N PHE A 52 -7.06 9.14 -14.74
CA PHE A 52 -6.89 7.80 -15.29
C PHE A 52 -7.26 7.72 -16.78
N VAL A 53 -6.47 6.93 -17.52
CA VAL A 53 -6.78 6.56 -18.90
C VAL A 53 -7.44 5.18 -18.98
N GLU A 54 -7.15 4.30 -18.01
CA GLU A 54 -7.74 2.97 -17.92
C GLU A 54 -9.15 3.02 -17.34
N ARG A 55 -10.03 2.14 -17.80
CA ARG A 55 -11.41 2.05 -17.29
C ARG A 55 -11.44 1.43 -15.90
N PHE A 56 -12.26 1.98 -15.01
CA PHE A 56 -12.41 1.44 -13.66
C PHE A 56 -13.21 0.14 -13.64
N VAL A 57 -12.69 -0.85 -12.93
CA VAL A 57 -13.41 -2.05 -12.52
C VAL A 57 -13.43 -2.08 -10.99
N PHE A 58 -14.60 -1.77 -10.43
CA PHE A 58 -14.79 -1.75 -8.99
C PHE A 58 -15.00 -3.17 -8.45
N LEU A 59 -14.13 -3.59 -7.55
CA LEU A 59 -14.29 -4.87 -6.85
C LEU A 59 -15.50 -4.80 -5.89
N PRO A 60 -16.23 -5.92 -5.70
CA PRO A 60 -17.45 -5.93 -4.88
C PRO A 60 -17.18 -5.93 -3.37
N GLY A 61 -15.95 -6.18 -2.95
CA GLY A 61 -15.55 -6.19 -1.55
C GLY A 61 -15.39 -4.78 -0.96
N PRO A 62 -15.16 -4.68 0.36
CA PRO A 62 -14.97 -3.39 1.03
C PRO A 62 -13.64 -2.70 0.69
N CYS A 63 -12.70 -3.42 0.08
CA CYS A 63 -11.37 -2.93 -0.26
C CYS A 63 -10.85 -3.63 -1.52
N TYR A 64 -10.18 -2.88 -2.39
CA TYR A 64 -9.51 -3.43 -3.57
C TYR A 64 -8.23 -4.20 -3.21
N MET A 65 -7.62 -3.88 -2.07
CA MET A 65 -6.34 -4.43 -1.67
C MET A 65 -6.52 -5.78 -0.96
N VAL A 66 -6.03 -6.84 -1.61
CA VAL A 66 -5.97 -8.17 -1.01
C VAL A 66 -4.69 -8.31 -0.21
N ASN A 67 -4.82 -8.72 1.05
CA ASN A 67 -3.71 -8.99 1.95
C ASN A 67 -3.91 -10.34 2.64
N ASP A 68 -2.84 -11.11 2.80
CA ASP A 68 -2.86 -12.33 3.63
C ASP A 68 -2.14 -12.08 4.95
N TYR A 69 -2.86 -11.50 5.90
CA TYR A 69 -2.34 -11.26 7.25
C TYR A 69 -2.11 -12.54 8.05
N ARG A 70 -2.83 -13.63 7.73
CA ARG A 70 -2.75 -14.86 8.50
C ARG A 70 -1.44 -15.58 8.28
N GLN A 71 -0.94 -15.58 7.04
CA GLN A 71 0.32 -16.24 6.72
C GLN A 71 1.52 -15.30 6.86
N SER A 72 1.41 -14.05 6.37
CA SER A 72 2.56 -13.13 6.28
C SER A 72 3.07 -12.64 7.64
N ALA A 73 2.19 -12.55 8.64
CA ALA A 73 2.52 -12.08 9.97
C ALA A 73 2.45 -13.19 11.03
N LEU A 74 2.31 -14.47 10.65
CA LEU A 74 2.02 -15.54 11.62
C LEU A 74 3.08 -15.61 12.71
N GLU A 75 4.37 -15.60 12.36
CA GLU A 75 5.45 -15.62 13.34
C GLU A 75 5.42 -14.39 14.26
N GLN A 76 5.11 -13.21 13.72
CA GLN A 76 5.06 -11.96 14.48
C GLN A 76 3.86 -11.92 15.43
N VAL A 77 2.71 -12.42 14.99
CA VAL A 77 1.47 -12.52 15.78
C VAL A 77 1.60 -13.57 16.88
N MET A 78 2.32 -14.65 16.62
CA MET A 78 2.51 -15.75 17.58
C MET A 78 3.68 -15.53 18.53
N ARG A 79 4.52 -14.51 18.29
CA ARG A 79 5.67 -14.22 19.15
C ARG A 79 5.19 -13.65 20.50
N PRO A 80 5.76 -14.11 21.63
CA PRO A 80 5.49 -13.47 22.91
C PRO A 80 5.96 -12.00 22.91
N PRO A 81 5.39 -11.15 23.78
CA PRO A 81 5.90 -9.79 23.98
C PRO A 81 7.40 -9.79 24.28
N LEU A 82 8.09 -8.74 23.80
CA LEU A 82 9.52 -8.55 24.05
C LEU A 82 9.83 -8.65 25.54
N ASP A 83 10.90 -9.34 25.90
CA ASP A 83 11.45 -9.28 27.25
C ASP A 83 12.25 -7.98 27.48
N VAL A 84 12.66 -7.76 28.74
CA VAL A 84 13.38 -6.54 29.16
C VAL A 84 14.67 -6.34 28.37
N SER A 85 15.40 -7.44 28.11
CA SER A 85 16.68 -7.41 27.43
C SER A 85 16.50 -7.12 25.95
N GLU A 86 15.51 -7.74 25.30
CA GLU A 86 15.19 -7.51 23.89
C GLU A 86 14.69 -6.09 23.65
N ALA A 87 13.84 -5.56 24.53
CA ALA A 87 13.36 -4.18 24.45
C ALA A 87 14.52 -3.18 24.60
N ALA A 88 15.43 -3.41 25.56
CA ALA A 88 16.61 -2.58 25.76
C ALA A 88 17.55 -2.60 24.53
N ALA A 89 17.73 -3.76 23.89
CA ALA A 89 18.54 -3.89 22.68
C ALA A 89 17.95 -3.12 21.48
N LEU A 90 16.62 -3.03 21.40
CA LEU A 90 15.91 -2.27 20.37
C LEU A 90 15.74 -0.77 20.71
N GLY A 91 16.15 -0.35 21.91
CA GLY A 91 15.97 1.02 22.38
C GLY A 91 14.50 1.41 22.62
N VAL A 92 13.62 0.42 22.83
CA VAL A 92 12.19 0.66 23.09
C VAL A 92 11.85 0.42 24.56
N PRO A 93 10.86 1.13 25.13
CA PRO A 93 10.40 0.87 26.49
C PRO A 93 9.82 -0.55 26.62
N HIS A 94 10.31 -1.34 27.58
CA HIS A 94 9.78 -2.68 27.89
C HIS A 94 8.35 -2.63 28.46
N ARG A 95 8.00 -1.53 29.14
CA ARG A 95 6.65 -1.23 29.62
C ARG A 95 6.34 0.21 29.29
N HIS A 96 5.08 0.46 28.97
CA HIS A 96 4.66 1.80 28.58
C HIS A 96 4.42 2.74 29.77
N ASP A 97 4.38 2.30 31.03
CA ASP A 97 4.19 3.14 32.24
C ASP A 97 3.11 4.24 32.10
N GLY A 98 2.00 3.93 31.43
CA GLY A 98 0.91 4.88 31.15
C GLY A 98 1.16 5.84 29.97
N ARG A 99 2.26 5.67 29.24
CA ARG A 99 2.62 6.41 28.02
C ARG A 99 2.03 5.72 26.79
N VAL A 100 1.84 6.50 25.73
CA VAL A 100 1.42 5.98 24.41
C VAL A 100 2.62 6.07 23.47
N VAL A 101 2.90 4.99 22.73
CA VAL A 101 3.91 4.99 21.67
C VAL A 101 3.21 5.13 20.34
N LEU A 102 3.43 6.25 19.66
CA LEU A 102 3.03 6.44 18.27
C LEU A 102 4.17 5.93 17.38
N ALA A 103 3.85 5.13 16.38
CA ALA A 103 4.83 4.52 15.49
C ALA A 103 4.42 4.67 14.03
N ASN A 104 5.42 4.85 13.16
CA ASN A 104 5.24 4.90 11.71
C ASN A 104 6.20 3.92 11.03
N PHE A 105 5.66 2.80 10.53
CA PHE A 105 6.41 1.77 9.81
C PHE A 105 6.27 1.95 8.29
N ASN A 106 6.49 3.17 7.80
CA ASN A 106 6.43 3.51 6.39
C ASN A 106 7.82 3.86 5.84
N HIS A 107 7.99 3.77 4.51
CA HIS A 107 9.19 4.27 3.85
C HIS A 107 9.39 5.77 4.12
N LEU A 108 10.65 6.19 4.32
CA LEU A 108 11.02 7.58 4.62
C LEU A 108 10.54 8.57 3.57
N GLN A 109 10.43 8.17 2.31
CA GLN A 109 9.89 9.00 1.22
C GLN A 109 8.44 9.48 1.43
N LYS A 110 7.70 8.85 2.35
CA LYS A 110 6.34 9.26 2.72
C LYS A 110 6.30 10.29 3.85
N LEU A 111 7.46 10.66 4.40
CA LEU A 111 7.57 11.62 5.50
C LEU A 111 8.02 12.98 4.95
N GLY A 112 7.11 13.94 5.01
CA GLY A 112 7.38 15.35 4.69
C GLY A 112 7.22 16.25 5.91
N PRO A 113 7.64 17.53 5.81
CA PRO A 113 7.47 18.51 6.88
C PRO A 113 6.03 18.56 7.42
N GLU A 114 5.03 18.61 6.53
CA GLU A 114 3.61 18.64 6.92
C GLU A 114 3.17 17.42 7.75
N THR A 115 3.76 16.25 7.49
CA THR A 115 3.48 15.05 8.29
C THR A 115 4.04 15.17 9.70
N PHE A 116 5.24 15.74 9.85
CA PHE A 116 5.86 15.97 11.16
C PHE A 116 5.15 17.06 11.95
N ASP A 117 4.76 18.16 11.30
CA ASP A 117 4.02 19.26 11.93
C ASP A 117 2.65 18.81 12.49
N LEU A 118 2.06 17.76 11.92
CA LEU A 118 0.82 17.16 12.45
C LEU A 118 1.05 16.22 13.63
N TRP A 119 2.27 15.71 13.81
CA TRP A 119 2.59 14.70 14.82
C TRP A 119 3.20 15.27 16.11
N VAL A 120 3.89 16.42 16.01
CA VAL A 120 4.69 17.04 17.10
C VAL A 120 4.23 18.47 17.35
#